data_AF-A0A2A6PQB7-F1
#
_entry.id   AF-A0A2A6PQB7-F1
#
_cell.length_a   1.000
_cell.length_b   1.000
_cell.length_c   1.000
_cell.angle_alpha   90.00
_cell.angle_beta   90.00
_cell.angle_gamma   90.00
#
_symmetry.space_group_name_H-M   'P 1'
#
loop_
_entity.id
_entity.type
_entity.pdbx_description
1 polymer ?
#
loop_
_entity_poly.entity_id
_entity_poly.type
_entity_poly.pdbx_seq_one_letter_code
_entity_poly.pdbx_strand_id
1 'polypeptide(L)'
;MLSWFSAPGGDDERGFRARSKMADAENAPPAARVETVWDQNRTRGDEPPAAGTSRGPFGTSGGDRTTFAAIAAVALAIGIVNAFSGAQDAAWRGDSYDIGRRLFWEMSSIAVILLLLPIPVLAVRRMRRTPGLAARVGIGSVALLGFSALHITGMVWVRKLALWLAGGAYDFRFSLATVLYEFRKDAVAFVLIAGTLWLLESRRELKTATVAPPAPQQPSPPDVIWLRDGTSRIRVVPRDILWVASAGNYIEYSLADGTRHLIRGTLAAAESELSRFSIVRVHRTRLANLDRVSGVDLRASGDFELAFDNGQTLGGSRRYRPAVATLGSRSVPEGIASGDRPTIHKQS
;
A
#
# COMPACT_ATOMS: atom_id res chain seq x y z
N MET A 1 12.23 -0.88 60.54
CA MET A 1 12.81 -0.44 61.83
C MET A 1 13.99 0.46 61.50
N LEU A 2 14.01 1.76 61.83
CA LEU A 2 13.01 2.63 62.45
C LEU A 2 12.67 3.83 61.52
N SER A 3 11.66 4.62 61.89
CA SER A 3 11.15 5.80 61.18
C SER A 3 11.33 7.10 61.99
N TRP A 4 10.70 8.20 61.51
CA TRP A 4 10.48 9.54 62.11
C TRP A 4 11.42 10.65 61.60
N PHE A 5 10.97 11.52 60.67
CA PHE A 5 10.17 12.79 60.81
C PHE A 5 11.13 14.02 60.75
N SER A 6 10.79 15.23 60.28
CA SER A 6 9.51 15.86 59.90
C SER A 6 9.71 17.01 58.89
N ALA A 7 8.64 17.47 58.22
CA ALA A 7 8.52 18.82 57.62
C ALA A 7 7.91 19.82 58.64
N PRO A 8 7.90 21.16 58.40
CA PRO A 8 6.98 21.87 57.47
C PRO A 8 7.71 22.91 56.57
N GLY A 9 7.10 23.81 55.76
CA GLY A 9 5.69 24.03 55.38
C GLY A 9 5.15 25.45 55.73
N GLY A 10 4.68 26.24 54.75
CA GLY A 10 3.99 27.54 54.97
C GLY A 10 4.22 28.63 53.90
N ASP A 11 3.13 29.04 53.25
CA ASP A 11 2.94 30.09 52.23
C ASP A 11 3.23 31.55 52.71
N ASP A 12 3.47 32.54 51.82
CA ASP A 12 2.45 33.56 51.44
C ASP A 12 2.91 34.77 50.54
N GLU A 13 1.94 35.26 49.76
CA GLU A 13 1.68 36.62 49.20
C GLU A 13 2.67 37.52 48.40
N ARG A 14 2.02 38.37 47.56
CA ARG A 14 2.43 39.61 46.85
C ARG A 14 3.10 39.44 45.46
N GLY A 15 2.63 40.03 44.36
CA GLY A 15 1.53 40.99 44.15
C GLY A 15 2.03 42.42 43.86
N PHE A 16 2.24 42.77 42.59
CA PHE A 16 2.56 44.15 42.16
C PHE A 16 1.94 44.54 40.81
N ARG A 17 1.60 45.83 40.67
CA ARG A 17 0.98 46.49 39.49
C ARG A 17 2.10 46.87 38.46
N ALA A 18 1.92 47.48 37.28
CA ALA A 18 0.82 48.27 36.73
C ALA A 18 0.90 48.48 35.18
N ARG A 19 -0.28 48.60 34.55
CA ARG A 19 -0.71 49.60 33.51
C ARG A 19 0.04 49.82 32.16
N SER A 20 -0.74 49.56 31.09
CA SER A 20 -1.03 50.41 29.90
C SER A 20 0.10 50.75 28.90
N LYS A 21 -0.12 50.61 27.59
CA LYS A 21 -0.97 51.55 26.79
C LYS A 21 -1.33 51.02 25.38
N MET A 22 -2.44 51.57 24.86
CA MET A 22 -2.84 51.75 23.44
C MET A 22 -3.07 50.46 22.61
N ALA A 23 -4.28 50.18 22.10
CA ALA A 23 -5.21 50.97 21.28
C ALA A 23 -4.70 51.22 19.85
N ASP A 24 -5.23 50.44 18.90
CA ASP A 24 -6.02 50.92 17.73
C ASP A 24 -6.19 49.78 16.71
N ALA A 25 -7.46 49.50 16.31
CA ALA A 25 -7.88 48.89 15.03
C ALA A 25 -9.37 48.48 15.08
N GLU A 26 -10.26 49.44 15.36
CA GLU A 26 -11.69 49.26 15.12
C GLU A 26 -11.96 49.43 13.61
N ASN A 27 -12.04 48.32 12.85
CA ASN A 27 -12.83 48.20 11.61
C ASN A 27 -12.68 46.79 10.98
N ALA A 28 -13.67 45.93 11.19
CA ALA A 28 -13.91 44.76 10.34
C ALA A 28 -15.44 44.47 10.35
N PRO A 29 -16.10 44.36 9.18
CA PRO A 29 -17.53 44.07 9.13
C PRO A 29 -17.82 42.65 9.64
N PRO A 30 -19.00 42.40 10.27
CA PRO A 30 -19.35 41.07 10.73
C PRO A 30 -19.49 40.13 9.54
N ALA A 31 -18.57 39.17 9.44
CA ALA A 31 -18.61 38.15 8.39
C ALA A 31 -19.94 37.38 8.49
N ALA A 32 -20.71 37.40 7.40
CA ALA A 32 -21.99 36.72 7.33
C ALA A 32 -21.81 35.24 7.65
N ARG A 33 -22.55 34.76 8.65
CA ARG A 33 -22.64 33.34 8.99
C ARG A 33 -23.26 32.63 7.79
N VAL A 34 -22.43 31.99 6.97
CA VAL A 34 -22.90 31.15 5.86
C VAL A 34 -23.60 29.94 6.48
N GLU A 35 -24.93 30.00 6.46
CA GLU A 35 -25.79 28.92 6.86
C GLU A 35 -25.63 27.79 5.84
N THR A 36 -25.23 26.60 6.29
CA THR A 36 -25.13 25.44 5.41
C THR A 36 -26.54 24.97 5.08
N VAL A 37 -27.06 25.44 3.95
CA VAL A 37 -28.32 24.96 3.37
C VAL A 37 -28.17 23.46 3.12
N TRP A 38 -28.82 22.67 3.98
CA TRP A 38 -28.94 21.23 3.80
C TRP A 38 -29.97 20.98 2.72
N ASP A 39 -29.52 20.59 1.52
CA ASP A 39 -30.40 20.08 0.46
C ASP A 39 -31.15 18.84 0.97
N GLN A 40 -32.41 19.03 1.40
CA GLN A 40 -33.28 17.96 1.89
C GLN A 40 -33.88 17.10 0.77
N ASN A 41 -33.27 17.06 -0.42
CA ASN A 41 -33.77 16.26 -1.54
C ASN A 41 -32.66 15.62 -2.39
N ARG A 42 -31.78 14.82 -1.75
CA ARG A 42 -31.00 13.83 -2.48
C ARG A 42 -31.85 12.61 -2.78
N THR A 43 -32.28 12.50 -4.04
CA THR A 43 -32.94 11.30 -4.57
C THR A 43 -32.04 10.08 -4.45
N ARG A 44 -32.56 9.06 -3.78
CA ARG A 44 -31.92 7.77 -3.50
C ARG A 44 -31.78 6.94 -4.79
N GLY A 45 -30.73 7.19 -5.57
CA GLY A 45 -30.49 6.50 -6.85
C GLY A 45 -29.02 6.42 -7.27
N ASP A 46 -28.33 7.57 -7.35
CA ASP A 46 -27.12 7.71 -8.17
C ASP A 46 -25.81 7.84 -7.37
N GLU A 47 -25.61 6.98 -6.36
CA GLU A 47 -24.24 6.67 -5.90
C GLU A 47 -23.74 5.41 -6.63
N PRO A 48 -22.63 5.47 -7.40
CA PRO A 48 -22.00 4.25 -7.88
C PRO A 48 -21.60 3.43 -6.65
N PRO A 49 -21.87 2.11 -6.63
CA PRO A 49 -21.67 1.33 -5.42
C PRO A 49 -20.20 1.36 -5.02
N ALA A 50 -19.91 2.08 -3.93
CA ALA A 50 -18.65 1.94 -3.22
C ALA A 50 -18.41 0.44 -3.02
N ALA A 51 -17.18 -0.03 -3.29
CA ALA A 51 -16.82 -1.45 -3.29
C ALA A 51 -16.93 -2.06 -1.88
N GLY A 52 -18.17 -2.29 -1.46
CA GLY A 52 -18.55 -2.68 -0.12
C GLY A 52 -18.15 -4.12 0.10
N THR A 53 -17.02 -4.31 0.79
CA THR A 53 -16.70 -5.61 1.38
C THR A 53 -17.84 -6.01 2.30
N SER A 54 -18.67 -6.94 1.82
CA SER A 54 -19.92 -7.34 2.50
C SER A 54 -19.60 -8.09 3.79
N ARG A 55 -19.40 -7.32 4.86
CA ARG A 55 -19.33 -7.85 6.22
C ARG A 55 -20.69 -8.43 6.57
N GLY A 56 -20.73 -9.74 6.83
CA GLY A 56 -21.92 -10.37 7.40
C GLY A 56 -22.23 -9.85 8.81
N PRO A 57 -23.36 -10.28 9.40
CA PRO A 57 -23.75 -9.88 10.76
C PRO A 57 -22.71 -10.20 11.86
N PHE A 58 -21.74 -11.07 11.57
CA PHE A 58 -20.59 -11.40 12.44
C PHE A 58 -19.27 -10.72 12.03
N GLY A 59 -19.31 -9.66 11.21
CA GLY A 59 -18.12 -8.94 10.73
C GLY A 59 -17.25 -9.71 9.74
N THR A 60 -17.69 -10.90 9.29
CA THR A 60 -16.96 -11.78 8.38
C THR A 60 -17.04 -11.28 6.94
N SER A 61 -15.90 -11.19 6.26
CA SER A 61 -15.86 -10.88 4.82
C SER A 61 -16.34 -12.08 3.98
N GLY A 62 -16.63 -11.87 2.70
CA GLY A 62 -16.95 -12.95 1.76
C GLY A 62 -15.89 -14.05 1.72
N GLY A 63 -14.60 -13.69 1.79
CA GLY A 63 -13.48 -14.64 1.83
C GLY A 63 -13.36 -15.41 3.17
N ASP A 64 -13.84 -14.83 4.28
CA ASP A 64 -13.88 -15.53 5.56
C ASP A 64 -14.97 -16.60 5.56
N ARG A 65 -16.14 -16.30 4.99
CA ARG A 65 -17.25 -17.25 4.82
C ARG A 65 -16.84 -18.49 4.02
N THR A 66 -16.15 -18.32 2.89
CA THR A 66 -15.66 -19.46 2.09
C THR A 66 -14.59 -20.27 2.83
N THR A 67 -13.76 -19.62 3.66
CA THR A 67 -12.77 -20.30 4.51
C THR A 67 -13.44 -21.14 5.58
N PHE A 68 -14.47 -20.62 6.26
CA PHE A 68 -15.22 -21.38 7.26
C PHE A 68 -16.04 -22.52 6.64
N ALA A 69 -16.64 -22.30 5.46
CA ALA A 69 -17.32 -23.35 4.71
C ALA A 69 -16.36 -24.48 4.31
N ALA A 70 -15.14 -24.16 3.86
CA ALA A 70 -14.12 -25.15 3.53
C ALA A 70 -13.65 -25.95 4.77
N ILE A 71 -13.39 -25.29 5.90
CA ILE A 71 -13.03 -25.98 7.16
C ILE A 71 -14.17 -26.89 7.62
N ALA A 72 -15.42 -26.42 7.54
CA ALA A 72 -16.60 -27.23 7.87
C ALA A 72 -16.74 -28.44 6.95
N ALA A 73 -16.62 -28.28 5.63
CA ALA A 73 -16.71 -29.38 4.67
C ALA A 73 -15.62 -30.44 4.91
N VAL A 74 -14.37 -30.02 5.16
CA VAL A 74 -13.26 -30.94 5.46
C VAL A 74 -13.48 -31.65 6.79
N ALA A 75 -13.89 -30.94 7.85
CA ALA A 75 -14.19 -31.55 9.15
C ALA A 75 -15.31 -32.59 9.06
N LEU A 76 -16.39 -32.27 8.34
CA LEU A 76 -17.51 -33.18 8.07
C LEU A 76 -17.07 -34.43 7.28
N ALA A 77 -16.26 -34.25 6.23
CA ALA A 77 -15.72 -35.38 5.47
C ALA A 77 -14.85 -36.30 6.34
N ILE A 78 -13.98 -35.74 7.18
CA ILE A 78 -13.17 -36.50 8.14
C ILE A 78 -14.06 -37.25 9.13
N GLY A 79 -15.11 -36.61 9.68
CA GLY A 79 -16.04 -37.26 10.60
C GLY A 79 -16.82 -38.42 9.99
N ILE A 80 -17.27 -38.25 8.74
CA ILE A 80 -17.94 -39.33 7.98
C ILE A 80 -16.96 -40.49 7.77
N VAL A 81 -15.74 -40.23 7.30
CA VAL A 81 -14.72 -41.27 7.12
C VAL A 81 -14.41 -41.99 8.44
N ASN A 82 -14.17 -41.25 9.53
CA ASN A 82 -13.93 -41.82 10.86
C ASN A 82 -15.10 -42.69 11.35
N ALA A 83 -16.35 -42.26 11.12
CA ALA A 83 -17.53 -43.00 11.53
C ALA A 83 -17.67 -44.32 10.77
N PHE A 84 -17.44 -44.31 9.45
CA PHE A 84 -17.48 -45.51 8.60
C PHE A 84 -16.31 -46.46 8.91
N SER A 85 -15.08 -45.96 9.03
CA SER A 85 -13.91 -46.76 9.44
C SER A 85 -14.12 -47.37 10.83
N GLY A 86 -14.58 -46.58 11.81
CA GLY A 86 -14.84 -47.07 13.16
C GLY A 86 -15.99 -48.07 13.27
N ALA A 87 -16.95 -48.05 12.34
CA ALA A 87 -17.98 -49.09 12.20
C ALA A 87 -17.40 -50.36 11.57
N GLN A 88 -16.61 -50.24 10.51
CA GLN A 88 -15.96 -51.37 9.84
C GLN A 88 -14.98 -52.10 10.77
N ASP A 89 -14.16 -51.35 11.51
CA ASP A 89 -13.23 -51.88 12.52
C ASP A 89 -13.94 -52.64 13.64
N ALA A 90 -15.19 -52.26 13.95
CA ALA A 90 -16.02 -52.97 14.92
C ALA A 90 -16.47 -54.32 14.36
N ALA A 91 -17.01 -54.34 13.13
CA ALA A 91 -17.39 -55.58 12.46
C ALA A 91 -16.21 -56.56 12.30
N TRP A 92 -15.00 -56.07 12.00
CA TRP A 92 -13.79 -56.91 11.93
C TRP A 92 -13.37 -57.53 13.27
N ARG A 93 -13.77 -56.95 14.41
CA ARG A 93 -13.57 -57.54 15.75
C ARG A 93 -14.71 -58.47 16.19
N GLY A 94 -15.75 -58.63 15.36
CA GLY A 94 -16.97 -59.36 15.71
C GLY A 94 -17.97 -58.54 16.54
N ASP A 95 -17.75 -57.24 16.72
CA ASP A 95 -18.71 -56.32 17.34
C ASP A 95 -19.87 -56.02 16.36
N SER A 96 -20.99 -55.52 16.87
CA SER A 96 -22.12 -55.09 16.04
C SER A 96 -21.79 -53.86 15.18
N TYR A 97 -22.17 -53.93 13.90
CA TYR A 97 -22.00 -52.84 12.94
C TYR A 97 -23.09 -51.77 13.12
N ASP A 98 -22.77 -50.67 13.81
CA ASP A 98 -23.69 -49.54 14.06
C ASP A 98 -23.09 -48.21 13.55
N ILE A 99 -23.35 -47.91 12.26
CA ILE A 99 -22.92 -46.64 11.64
C ILE A 99 -23.62 -45.44 12.30
N GLY A 100 -24.92 -45.56 12.62
CA GLY A 100 -25.73 -44.44 13.10
C GLY A 100 -25.19 -43.86 14.42
N ARG A 101 -24.83 -44.74 15.36
CA ARG A 101 -24.20 -44.37 16.62
C ARG A 101 -22.80 -43.79 16.41
N ARG A 102 -22.00 -44.35 15.49
CA ARG A 102 -20.66 -43.83 15.14
C ARG A 102 -20.74 -42.41 14.55
N LEU A 103 -21.66 -42.18 13.60
CA LEU A 103 -21.95 -40.87 13.04
C LEU A 103 -22.39 -39.88 14.13
N PHE A 104 -23.30 -40.26 15.02
CA PHE A 104 -23.73 -39.39 16.12
C PHE A 104 -22.55 -38.92 17.00
N TRP A 105 -21.60 -39.81 17.31
CA TRP A 105 -20.41 -39.43 18.09
C TRP A 105 -19.49 -38.46 17.33
N GLU A 106 -19.14 -38.73 16.07
CA GLU A 106 -18.27 -37.85 15.28
C GLU A 106 -18.95 -36.50 15.01
N MET A 107 -20.22 -36.51 14.60
CA MET A 107 -20.98 -35.30 14.23
C MET A 107 -21.25 -34.40 15.43
N SER A 108 -21.54 -34.96 16.62
CA SER A 108 -21.68 -34.15 17.85
C SER A 108 -20.37 -33.48 18.25
N SER A 109 -19.22 -34.13 18.01
CA SER A 109 -17.89 -33.53 18.21
C SER A 109 -17.62 -32.40 17.21
N ILE A 110 -17.88 -32.63 15.92
CA ILE A 110 -17.64 -31.65 14.85
C ILE A 110 -18.52 -30.42 15.01
N ALA A 111 -19.80 -30.58 15.37
CA ALA A 111 -20.68 -29.45 15.64
C ALA A 111 -20.12 -28.50 16.72
N VAL A 112 -19.54 -29.06 17.78
CA VAL A 112 -18.89 -28.28 18.85
C VAL A 112 -17.57 -27.65 18.37
N ILE A 113 -16.75 -28.36 17.58
CA ILE A 113 -15.53 -27.79 16.96
C ILE A 113 -15.86 -26.58 16.09
N LEU A 114 -16.90 -26.67 15.26
CA LEU A 114 -17.31 -25.58 14.36
C LEU A 114 -17.91 -24.39 15.12
N LEU A 115 -18.62 -24.65 16.22
CA LEU A 115 -19.09 -23.59 17.14
C LEU A 115 -17.92 -22.87 17.84
N LEU A 116 -16.88 -23.61 18.23
CA LEU A 116 -15.69 -23.07 18.92
C LEU A 116 -14.61 -22.51 17.97
N LEU A 117 -14.82 -22.59 16.66
CA LEU A 117 -13.91 -22.10 15.61
C LEU A 117 -13.51 -20.61 15.74
N PRO A 118 -14.30 -19.68 16.32
CA PRO A 118 -13.84 -18.33 16.64
C PRO A 118 -12.60 -18.27 17.54
N ILE A 119 -12.34 -19.29 18.39
CA ILE A 119 -11.19 -19.34 19.30
C ILE A 119 -9.86 -19.41 18.53
N PRO A 120 -9.58 -20.42 17.67
CA PRO A 120 -8.36 -20.44 16.87
C PRO A 120 -8.25 -19.23 15.92
N VAL A 121 -9.36 -18.70 15.39
CA VAL A 121 -9.34 -17.46 14.59
C VAL A 121 -8.83 -16.27 15.39
N LEU A 122 -9.35 -16.05 16.60
CA LEU A 122 -8.92 -14.96 17.47
C LEU A 122 -7.48 -15.16 17.95
N ALA A 123 -7.09 -16.39 18.29
CA ALA A 123 -5.74 -16.75 18.69
C ALA A 123 -4.72 -16.43 17.58
N VAL A 124 -4.95 -16.90 16.35
CA VAL A 124 -4.09 -16.62 15.19
C VAL A 124 -4.01 -15.11 14.94
N ARG A 125 -5.15 -14.40 14.91
CA ARG A 125 -5.18 -12.94 14.70
C ARG A 125 -4.43 -12.17 15.80
N ARG A 126 -4.50 -12.62 17.06
CA ARG A 126 -3.77 -12.03 18.19
C ARG A 126 -2.27 -12.32 18.09
N MET A 127 -1.88 -13.58 17.89
CA MET A 127 -0.48 -14.01 17.74
C MET A 127 0.24 -13.27 16.61
N ARG A 128 -0.41 -13.05 15.46
CA ARG A 128 0.18 -12.32 14.33
C ARG A 128 0.46 -10.85 14.65
N ARG A 129 -0.37 -10.21 15.49
CA ARG A 129 -0.18 -8.82 15.96
C ARG A 129 0.78 -8.68 17.13
N THR A 130 1.05 -9.77 17.86
CA THR A 130 1.93 -9.75 19.03
C THR A 130 3.40 -9.94 18.62
N PRO A 131 4.33 -9.06 19.03
CA PRO A 131 5.77 -9.28 18.88
C PRO A 131 6.29 -10.28 19.94
N GLY A 132 7.40 -10.95 19.62
CA GLY A 132 8.07 -11.89 20.53
C GLY A 132 7.50 -13.32 20.51
N LEU A 133 8.38 -14.32 20.52
CA LEU A 133 8.01 -15.73 20.44
C LEU A 133 7.27 -16.22 21.69
N ALA A 134 7.77 -15.89 22.89
CA ALA A 134 7.19 -16.33 24.16
C ALA A 134 5.72 -15.91 24.33
N ALA A 135 5.40 -14.66 23.98
CA ALA A 135 4.02 -14.15 24.05
C ALA A 135 3.10 -14.86 23.03
N ARG A 136 3.59 -15.18 21.83
CA ARG A 136 2.83 -15.97 20.83
C ARG A 136 2.56 -17.39 21.31
N VAL A 137 3.58 -18.06 21.87
CA VAL A 137 3.43 -19.39 22.47
C VAL A 137 2.42 -19.35 23.62
N GLY A 138 2.51 -18.37 24.52
CA GLY A 138 1.54 -18.19 25.61
C GLY A 138 0.10 -18.03 25.12
N ILE A 139 -0.15 -17.17 24.12
CA ILE A 139 -1.48 -17.02 23.51
C ILE A 139 -1.97 -18.35 22.90
N GLY A 140 -1.10 -19.05 22.16
CA GLY A 140 -1.43 -20.34 21.56
C GLY A 140 -1.78 -21.41 22.59
N SER A 141 -0.99 -21.53 23.66
CA SER A 141 -1.23 -22.47 24.77
C SER A 141 -2.53 -22.17 25.52
N VAL A 142 -2.81 -20.90 25.86
CA VAL A 142 -4.07 -20.52 26.53
C VAL A 142 -5.28 -20.80 25.63
N ALA A 143 -5.19 -20.47 24.34
CA ALA A 143 -6.26 -20.73 23.39
C ALA A 143 -6.52 -22.23 23.17
N LEU A 144 -5.45 -23.04 23.10
CA LEU A 144 -5.55 -24.50 23.00
C LEU A 144 -6.19 -25.14 24.24
N LEU A 145 -5.71 -24.80 25.44
CA LEU A 145 -6.25 -25.33 26.69
C LEU A 145 -7.72 -24.93 26.87
N GLY A 146 -8.07 -23.67 26.58
CA GLY A 146 -9.44 -23.19 26.61
C GLY A 146 -10.33 -23.87 25.57
N PHE A 147 -9.85 -24.03 24.33
CA PHE A 147 -10.58 -24.72 23.26
C PHE A 147 -10.90 -26.17 23.63
N SER A 148 -9.93 -26.94 24.13
CA SER A 148 -10.15 -28.34 24.51
C SER A 148 -11.10 -28.47 25.72
N ALA A 149 -10.93 -27.65 26.75
CA ALA A 149 -11.84 -27.66 27.90
C ALA A 149 -13.30 -27.34 27.50
N LEU A 150 -13.49 -26.36 26.62
CA LEU A 150 -14.80 -26.00 26.05
C LEU A 150 -15.35 -27.10 25.13
N HIS A 151 -14.50 -27.74 24.33
CA HIS A 151 -14.89 -28.82 23.43
C HIS A 151 -15.37 -30.05 24.20
N ILE A 152 -14.55 -30.58 25.11
CA ILE A 152 -14.88 -31.75 25.92
C ILE A 152 -16.18 -31.50 26.69
N THR A 153 -16.31 -30.33 27.34
CA THR A 153 -17.50 -29.99 28.12
C THR A 153 -18.74 -29.86 27.23
N GLY A 154 -18.63 -29.15 26.10
CA GLY A 154 -19.74 -28.97 25.15
C GLY A 154 -20.18 -30.28 24.49
N MET A 155 -19.22 -31.13 24.09
CA MET A 155 -19.46 -32.45 23.52
C MET A 155 -20.16 -33.38 24.51
N VAL A 156 -19.72 -33.41 25.78
CA VAL A 156 -20.39 -34.20 26.84
C VAL A 156 -21.79 -33.68 27.09
N TRP A 157 -21.99 -32.36 27.13
CA TRP A 157 -23.30 -31.75 27.36
C TRP A 157 -24.29 -32.05 26.22
N VAL A 158 -23.89 -31.85 24.96
CA VAL A 158 -24.71 -32.17 23.77
C VAL A 158 -25.09 -33.65 23.75
N ARG A 159 -24.15 -34.55 24.05
CA ARG A 159 -24.41 -36.00 24.08
C ARG A 159 -25.34 -36.40 25.22
N LYS A 160 -25.17 -35.84 26.43
CA LYS A 160 -26.09 -36.05 27.56
C LYS A 160 -27.50 -35.57 27.23
N LEU A 161 -27.64 -34.36 26.69
CA LEU A 161 -28.94 -33.78 26.33
C LEU A 161 -29.65 -34.60 25.26
N ALA A 162 -28.97 -34.91 24.15
CA ALA A 162 -29.57 -35.65 23.04
C ALA A 162 -29.98 -37.08 23.43
N LEU A 163 -29.16 -37.78 24.23
CA LEU A 163 -29.52 -39.14 24.68
C LEU A 163 -30.58 -39.13 25.77
N TRP A 164 -30.60 -38.14 26.66
CA TRP A 164 -31.68 -37.95 27.64
C TRP A 164 -33.04 -37.70 26.94
N LEU A 165 -33.06 -36.85 25.91
CA LEU A 165 -34.25 -36.63 25.07
C LEU A 165 -34.71 -37.91 24.33
N ALA A 166 -33.79 -38.83 24.05
CA ALA A 166 -34.09 -40.14 23.46
C ALA A 166 -34.41 -41.24 24.51
N GLY A 167 -34.57 -40.87 25.79
CA GLY A 167 -34.87 -41.83 26.89
C GLY A 167 -33.67 -42.67 27.34
N GLY A 168 -32.46 -42.37 26.88
CA GLY A 168 -31.22 -43.03 27.28
C GLY A 168 -30.37 -42.19 28.24
N ALA A 169 -29.18 -42.71 28.57
CA ALA A 169 -28.18 -42.01 29.38
C ALA A 169 -26.80 -42.03 28.71
N TYR A 170 -26.07 -40.91 28.80
CA TYR A 170 -24.66 -40.85 28.40
C TYR A 170 -23.77 -40.71 29.64
N ASP A 171 -23.00 -41.75 29.93
CA ASP A 171 -21.95 -41.69 30.94
C ASP A 171 -20.60 -41.32 30.30
N PHE A 172 -20.12 -40.12 30.62
CA PHE A 172 -18.75 -39.73 30.33
C PHE A 172 -17.88 -40.19 31.49
N ARG A 173 -17.20 -41.32 31.30
CA ARG A 173 -16.29 -41.94 32.29
C ARG A 173 -15.10 -41.00 32.58
N PHE A 174 -15.33 -40.06 33.49
CA PHE A 174 -14.39 -39.02 33.84
C PHE A 174 -13.15 -39.63 34.50
N SER A 175 -12.02 -39.55 33.82
CA SER A 175 -10.71 -39.95 34.34
C SER A 175 -9.64 -39.07 33.71
N LEU A 176 -8.50 -38.92 34.38
CA LEU A 176 -7.36 -38.17 33.82
C LEU A 176 -6.90 -38.76 32.47
N ALA A 177 -6.96 -40.09 32.33
CA ALA A 177 -6.63 -40.77 31.07
C ALA A 177 -7.64 -40.42 29.95
N THR A 178 -8.94 -40.39 30.25
CA THR A 178 -10.00 -39.97 29.30
C THR A 178 -9.78 -38.52 28.86
N VAL A 179 -9.56 -37.61 29.82
CA VAL A 179 -9.37 -36.18 29.55
C VAL A 179 -8.10 -35.95 28.74
N LEU A 180 -6.99 -36.62 29.07
CA LEU A 180 -5.74 -36.51 28.32
C LEU A 180 -5.85 -37.11 26.91
N TYR A 181 -6.65 -38.15 26.73
CA TYR A 181 -6.92 -38.75 25.42
C TYR A 181 -7.72 -37.80 24.51
N GLU A 182 -8.80 -37.19 25.00
CA GLU A 182 -9.55 -36.20 24.20
C GLU A 182 -8.71 -34.92 23.98
N PHE A 183 -8.00 -34.40 24.99
CA PHE A 183 -7.08 -33.27 24.85
C PHE A 183 -6.03 -33.48 23.73
N ARG A 184 -5.49 -34.70 23.61
CA ARG A 184 -4.55 -35.04 22.53
C ARG A 184 -5.17 -34.94 21.14
N LYS A 185 -6.45 -35.29 20.97
CA LYS A 185 -7.17 -35.10 19.70
C LYS A 185 -7.41 -33.61 19.43
N ASP A 186 -7.87 -32.89 20.45
CA ASP A 186 -8.16 -31.46 20.35
C ASP A 186 -6.90 -30.66 20.00
N ALA A 187 -5.75 -31.04 20.56
CA ALA A 187 -4.46 -30.44 20.22
C ALA A 187 -4.11 -30.59 18.73
N VAL A 188 -4.32 -31.77 18.15
CA VAL A 188 -4.11 -32.00 16.70
C VAL A 188 -5.11 -31.18 15.88
N ALA A 189 -6.40 -31.23 16.22
CA ALA A 189 -7.44 -30.48 15.51
C ALA A 189 -7.20 -28.96 15.56
N PHE A 190 -6.91 -28.43 16.74
CA PHE A 190 -6.63 -27.01 16.96
C PHE A 190 -5.38 -26.55 16.19
N VAL A 191 -4.28 -27.32 16.22
CA VAL A 191 -3.05 -26.99 15.49
C VAL A 191 -3.28 -27.02 13.97
N LEU A 192 -4.01 -28.00 13.45
CA LEU A 192 -4.34 -28.07 12.02
C LEU A 192 -5.23 -26.90 11.58
N ILE A 193 -6.27 -26.54 12.36
CA ILE A 193 -7.15 -25.41 12.06
C ILE A 193 -6.37 -24.09 12.15
N ALA A 194 -5.63 -23.86 13.25
CA ALA A 194 -4.86 -22.64 13.45
C ALA A 194 -3.74 -22.47 12.41
N GLY A 195 -3.03 -23.56 12.07
CA GLY A 195 -2.00 -23.57 11.03
C GLY A 195 -2.58 -23.29 9.63
N THR A 196 -3.75 -23.86 9.31
CA THR A 196 -4.47 -23.58 8.05
C THR A 196 -4.90 -22.12 7.98
N LEU A 197 -5.50 -21.58 9.05
CA LEU A 197 -5.87 -20.17 9.14
C LEU A 197 -4.65 -19.24 9.01
N TRP A 198 -3.53 -19.59 9.66
CA TRP A 198 -2.27 -18.84 9.56
C TRP A 198 -1.74 -18.83 8.13
N LEU A 199 -1.73 -19.98 7.45
CA LEU A 199 -1.26 -20.11 6.06
C LEU A 199 -2.16 -19.32 5.09
N LEU A 200 -3.48 -19.41 5.25
CA LEU A 200 -4.44 -18.68 4.41
C LEU A 200 -4.30 -17.17 4.59
N GLU A 201 -4.19 -16.68 5.83
CA GLU A 201 -4.01 -15.25 6.09
C GLU A 201 -2.66 -14.75 5.56
N SER A 202 -1.59 -15.52 5.73
CA SER A 202 -0.26 -15.18 5.20
C SER A 202 -0.25 -15.16 3.66
N ARG A 203 -0.98 -16.06 3.00
CA ARG A 203 -1.18 -16.03 1.54
C ARG A 203 -2.03 -14.83 1.08
N ARG A 204 -3.01 -14.39 1.87
CA ARG A 204 -3.80 -13.18 1.57
C ARG A 204 -2.92 -11.94 1.64
N GLU A 205 -2.12 -11.78 2.70
CA GLU A 205 -1.20 -10.65 2.85
C GLU A 205 -0.18 -10.56 1.71
N LEU A 206 0.44 -11.68 1.31
CA LEU A 206 1.37 -11.73 0.17
C LEU A 206 0.70 -11.29 -1.14
N LYS A 207 -0.55 -11.73 -1.38
CA LYS A 207 -1.34 -11.31 -2.56
C LYS A 207 -1.73 -9.83 -2.49
N THR A 208 -2.13 -9.32 -1.33
CA THR A 208 -2.45 -7.91 -1.16
C THR A 208 -1.20 -7.03 -1.35
N ALA A 209 -0.02 -7.49 -0.92
CA ALA A 209 1.25 -6.79 -1.16
C ALA A 209 1.70 -6.79 -2.63
N THR A 210 1.31 -7.80 -3.43
CA THR A 210 1.60 -7.84 -4.89
C THR A 210 0.55 -7.13 -5.75
N VAL A 211 -0.69 -7.01 -5.27
CA VAL A 211 -1.81 -6.35 -5.97
C VAL A 211 -2.03 -4.91 -5.47
N ALA A 212 -1.32 -4.49 -4.43
CA ALA A 212 -1.24 -3.07 -4.05
C ALA A 212 -0.85 -2.26 -5.29
N PRO A 213 -1.65 -1.24 -5.69
CA PRO A 213 -1.27 -0.35 -6.77
C PRO A 213 0.14 0.19 -6.50
N PRO A 214 1.01 0.35 -7.51
CA PRO A 214 2.27 1.06 -7.31
C PRO A 214 1.92 2.38 -6.62
N ALA A 215 2.55 2.63 -5.46
CA ALA A 215 2.33 3.87 -4.72
C ALA A 215 2.47 5.02 -5.72
N PRO A 216 1.53 5.99 -5.74
CA PRO A 216 1.52 7.04 -6.74
C PRO A 216 2.91 7.62 -6.80
N GLN A 217 3.57 7.46 -7.96
CA GLN A 217 4.99 7.75 -8.11
C GLN A 217 5.18 9.19 -7.67
N GLN A 218 5.77 9.39 -6.48
CA GLN A 218 6.19 10.72 -6.09
C GLN A 218 7.13 11.15 -7.20
N PRO A 219 6.80 12.23 -7.96
CA PRO A 219 7.62 12.61 -9.09
C PRO A 219 9.03 12.80 -8.53
N SER A 220 9.98 12.03 -9.06
CA SER A 220 11.38 12.07 -8.62
C SER A 220 11.76 13.53 -8.47
N PRO A 221 12.24 13.98 -7.29
CA PRO A 221 12.50 15.39 -7.05
C PRO A 221 13.37 15.87 -8.21
N PRO A 222 12.94 16.87 -8.99
CA PRO A 222 13.55 17.18 -10.28
C PRO A 222 15.02 17.44 -10.01
N ASP A 223 15.92 16.70 -10.68
CA ASP A 223 17.35 16.85 -10.45
C ASP A 223 17.73 18.32 -10.51
N VAL A 224 18.39 18.80 -9.47
CA VAL A 224 18.68 20.23 -9.29
C VAL A 224 20.16 20.45 -9.45
N ILE A 225 20.54 21.38 -10.33
CA ILE A 225 21.90 21.92 -10.34
C ILE A 225 21.91 23.28 -9.62
N TRP A 226 23.03 23.58 -8.98
CA TRP A 226 23.26 24.83 -8.27
C TRP A 226 24.29 25.66 -9.02
N LEU A 227 23.81 26.58 -9.85
CA LEU A 227 24.67 27.52 -10.57
C LEU A 227 25.20 28.56 -9.58
N ARG A 228 26.53 28.72 -9.52
CA ARG A 228 27.18 29.66 -8.60
C ARG A 228 27.49 30.98 -9.30
N ASP A 229 26.72 32.02 -8.98
CA ASP A 229 26.96 33.39 -9.43
C ASP A 229 27.61 34.20 -8.30
N GLY A 230 28.95 34.15 -8.24
CA GLY A 230 29.75 34.81 -7.20
C GLY A 230 29.45 34.31 -5.78
N THR A 231 28.75 35.13 -5.00
CA THR A 231 28.24 34.83 -3.65
C THR A 231 26.85 34.19 -3.66
N SER A 232 26.10 34.31 -4.75
CA SER A 232 24.76 33.74 -4.91
C SER A 232 24.82 32.29 -5.43
N ARG A 233 23.76 31.52 -5.14
CA ARG A 233 23.53 30.18 -5.69
C ARG A 233 22.14 30.15 -6.29
N ILE A 234 22.08 30.03 -7.61
CA ILE A 234 20.83 29.97 -8.39
C ILE A 234 20.46 28.51 -8.57
N ARG A 235 19.21 28.17 -8.23
CA ARG A 235 18.66 26.83 -8.34
C ARG A 235 18.07 26.65 -9.75
N VAL A 236 18.65 25.77 -10.56
CA VAL A 236 18.16 25.48 -11.92
C VAL A 236 17.83 23.99 -12.05
N VAL A 237 16.73 23.66 -12.72
CA VAL A 237 16.43 22.28 -13.13
C VAL A 237 17.01 22.10 -14.55
N PRO A 238 17.89 21.11 -14.80
CA PRO A 238 18.54 20.92 -16.10
C PRO A 238 17.58 20.75 -17.26
N ARG A 239 16.42 20.11 -17.02
CA ARG A 239 15.35 19.96 -18.02
C ARG A 239 14.83 21.31 -18.54
N ASP A 240 14.98 22.39 -17.79
CA ASP A 240 14.50 23.73 -18.15
C ASP A 240 15.58 24.55 -18.88
N ILE A 241 16.79 24.01 -19.03
CA ILE A 241 17.85 24.59 -19.88
C ILE A 241 17.59 24.18 -21.34
N LEU A 242 17.59 25.14 -22.25
CA LEU A 242 17.53 24.91 -23.70
C LEU A 242 18.93 24.74 -24.28
N TRP A 243 19.79 25.74 -24.03
CA TRP A 243 21.18 25.72 -24.47
C TRP A 243 22.09 26.47 -23.49
N VAL A 244 23.38 26.21 -23.66
CA VAL A 244 24.46 26.79 -22.86
C VAL A 244 25.52 27.34 -23.81
N ALA A 245 25.82 28.63 -23.72
CA ALA A 245 26.72 29.32 -24.64
C ALA A 245 27.92 29.94 -23.91
N SER A 246 29.10 29.93 -24.55
CA SER A 246 30.29 30.63 -24.03
C SER A 246 30.22 32.13 -24.35
N ALA A 247 30.32 32.94 -23.29
CA ALA A 247 30.29 34.41 -23.31
C ALA A 247 31.60 34.95 -22.70
N GLY A 248 32.71 34.77 -23.43
CA GLY A 248 34.06 35.12 -22.95
C GLY A 248 34.46 34.26 -21.75
N ASN A 249 34.73 34.90 -20.61
CA ASN A 249 35.09 34.23 -19.34
C ASN A 249 33.89 33.66 -18.56
N TYR A 250 32.70 33.75 -19.14
CA TYR A 250 31.44 33.27 -18.56
C TYR A 250 30.71 32.31 -19.51
N ILE A 251 29.71 31.66 -18.95
CA ILE A 251 28.79 30.74 -19.60
C ILE A 251 27.38 31.29 -19.43
N GLU A 252 26.67 31.56 -20.52
CA GLU A 252 25.25 31.91 -20.54
C GLU A 252 24.42 30.61 -20.55
N TYR A 253 23.58 30.43 -19.54
CA TYR A 253 22.55 29.40 -19.49
C TYR A 253 21.23 30.03 -19.92
N SER A 254 20.63 29.55 -21.01
CA SER A 254 19.31 30.00 -21.48
C SER A 254 18.23 29.01 -21.06
N LEU A 255 17.25 29.48 -20.29
CA LEU A 255 16.15 28.68 -19.77
C LEU A 255 14.87 28.84 -20.61
N ALA A 256 13.98 27.85 -20.51
CA ALA A 256 12.71 27.79 -21.24
C ALA A 256 11.71 28.89 -20.88
N ASP A 257 11.84 29.49 -19.69
CA ASP A 257 11.08 30.67 -19.25
C ASP A 257 11.58 31.99 -19.86
N GLY A 258 12.68 31.95 -20.65
CA GLY A 258 13.35 33.11 -21.22
C GLY A 258 14.42 33.73 -20.31
N THR A 259 14.56 33.25 -19.06
CA THR A 259 15.59 33.71 -18.13
C THR A 259 16.98 33.31 -18.63
N ARG A 260 17.98 34.17 -18.41
CA ARG A 260 19.38 33.88 -18.70
C ARG A 260 20.27 34.10 -17.49
N HIS A 261 21.16 33.16 -17.23
CA HIS A 261 22.12 33.24 -16.12
C HIS A 261 23.56 33.19 -16.64
N LEU A 262 24.39 34.14 -16.18
CA LEU A 262 25.76 34.29 -16.65
C LEU A 262 26.74 33.81 -15.57
N ILE A 263 27.27 32.59 -15.72
CA ILE A 263 28.06 31.89 -14.70
C ILE A 263 29.53 31.88 -15.08
N ARG A 264 30.43 32.26 -14.17
CA ARG A 264 31.87 32.23 -14.43
C ARG A 264 32.36 30.78 -14.52
N GLY A 265 32.91 30.39 -15.66
CA GLY A 265 33.35 29.01 -15.88
C GLY A 265 33.78 28.73 -17.32
N THR A 266 34.09 27.46 -17.61
CA THR A 266 34.42 27.00 -18.97
C THR A 266 33.34 26.06 -19.51
N LEU A 267 33.09 26.11 -20.82
CA LEU A 267 32.08 25.27 -21.45
C LEU A 267 32.33 23.76 -21.23
N ALA A 268 33.59 23.35 -21.09
CA ALA A 268 33.96 21.96 -20.80
C ALA A 268 33.58 21.51 -19.38
N ALA A 269 33.60 22.41 -18.39
CA ALA A 269 33.13 22.09 -17.04
C ALA A 269 31.60 21.89 -17.04
N ALA A 270 30.86 22.78 -17.71
CA ALA A 270 29.41 22.64 -17.90
C ALA A 270 29.06 21.38 -18.71
N GLU A 271 29.81 21.06 -19.77
CA GLU A 271 29.64 19.83 -20.57
C GLU A 271 29.77 18.57 -19.69
N SER A 272 30.76 18.53 -18.79
CA SER A 272 30.92 17.42 -17.85
C SER A 272 29.75 17.29 -16.87
N GLU A 273 29.34 18.39 -16.22
CA GLU A 273 28.25 18.40 -15.23
C GLU A 273 26.86 18.07 -15.83
N LEU A 274 26.63 18.51 -17.07
CA LEU A 274 25.33 18.41 -17.74
C LEU A 274 25.20 17.21 -18.68
N SER A 275 26.29 16.47 -18.95
CA SER A 275 26.32 15.28 -19.80
C SER A 275 25.25 14.23 -19.47
N ARG A 276 24.89 14.11 -18.19
CA ARG A 276 23.85 13.20 -17.66
C ARG A 276 22.39 13.63 -17.93
N PHE A 277 22.17 14.83 -18.49
CA PHE A 277 20.84 15.43 -18.71
C PHE A 277 20.53 15.67 -20.19
N SER A 278 21.07 14.84 -21.10
CA SER A 278 20.93 15.01 -22.56
C SER A 278 21.45 16.34 -23.12
N ILE A 279 22.25 17.09 -22.34
CA ILE A 279 22.86 18.36 -22.78
C ILE A 279 24.21 18.07 -23.41
N VAL A 280 24.27 18.12 -24.74
CA VAL A 280 25.45 17.74 -25.53
C VAL A 280 26.06 18.91 -26.30
N ARG A 281 27.32 18.77 -26.71
CA ARG A 281 28.03 19.82 -27.44
C ARG A 281 27.70 19.82 -28.93
N VAL A 282 27.17 20.94 -29.40
CA VAL A 282 26.70 21.14 -30.79
C VAL A 282 27.54 22.18 -31.54
N HIS A 283 28.35 22.97 -30.82
CA HIS A 283 29.31 23.90 -31.39
C HIS A 283 30.54 24.02 -30.47
N ARG A 284 31.66 24.55 -31.00
CA ARG A 284 32.85 24.83 -30.17
C ARG A 284 32.55 25.72 -28.96
N THR A 285 31.52 26.57 -29.05
CA THR A 285 31.06 27.51 -28.02
C THR A 285 29.63 27.25 -27.50
N ARG A 286 28.95 26.15 -27.87
CA ARG A 286 27.55 25.89 -27.47
C ARG A 286 27.28 24.43 -27.12
N LEU A 287 26.50 24.20 -26.07
CA LEU A 287 25.81 22.96 -25.74
C LEU A 287 24.30 23.14 -25.97
N ALA A 288 23.57 22.07 -26.28
CA ALA A 288 22.11 22.06 -26.45
C ALA A 288 21.50 20.87 -25.70
N ASN A 289 20.34 21.09 -25.09
CA ASN A 289 19.54 20.03 -24.48
C ASN A 289 18.73 19.30 -25.54
N LEU A 290 19.10 18.05 -25.85
CA LEU A 290 18.45 17.28 -26.91
C LEU A 290 17.00 16.90 -26.57
N ASP A 291 16.64 16.78 -25.29
CA ASP A 291 15.27 16.44 -24.87
C ASP A 291 14.27 17.57 -25.18
N ARG A 292 14.77 18.79 -25.42
CA ARG A 292 14.00 19.99 -25.77
C ARG A 292 14.00 20.31 -27.27
N VAL A 293 14.73 19.55 -28.10
CA VAL A 293 14.81 19.79 -29.55
C VAL A 293 13.57 19.21 -30.25
N SER A 294 12.83 20.07 -30.93
CA SER A 294 11.64 19.74 -31.72
C SER A 294 11.95 19.37 -33.17
N GLY A 295 13.07 19.86 -33.73
CA GLY A 295 13.50 19.57 -35.10
C GLY A 295 14.96 19.89 -35.37
N VAL A 296 15.52 19.32 -36.45
CA VAL A 296 16.92 19.52 -36.88
C VAL A 296 16.98 19.77 -38.39
N ASP A 297 17.30 21.00 -38.78
CA ASP A 297 17.47 21.37 -40.18
C ASP A 297 18.93 21.26 -40.61
N LEU A 298 19.22 20.31 -41.52
CA LEU A 298 20.55 20.12 -42.09
C LEU A 298 20.75 21.04 -43.30
N ARG A 299 21.67 22.00 -43.18
CA ARG A 299 21.99 22.92 -44.28
C ARG A 299 22.94 22.26 -45.30
N ALA A 300 22.80 22.65 -46.57
CA ALA A 300 23.66 22.18 -47.67
C ALA A 300 25.16 22.49 -47.46
N SER A 301 25.50 23.47 -46.64
CA SER A 301 26.89 23.80 -46.25
C SER A 301 27.57 22.74 -45.37
N GLY A 302 26.81 21.78 -44.83
CA GLY A 302 27.28 20.82 -43.84
C GLY A 302 26.99 21.23 -42.39
N ASP A 303 26.54 22.44 -42.12
CA ASP A 303 26.10 22.83 -40.76
C ASP A 303 24.66 22.37 -40.48
N PHE A 304 24.15 22.66 -39.28
CA PHE A 304 22.78 22.32 -38.88
C PHE A 304 22.19 23.37 -37.94
N GLU A 305 20.87 23.40 -37.86
CA GLU A 305 20.11 24.27 -36.97
C GLU A 305 19.13 23.42 -36.15
N LEU A 306 19.13 23.62 -34.84
CA LEU A 306 18.20 22.96 -33.92
C LEU A 306 17.04 23.91 -33.65
N ALA A 307 15.81 23.44 -33.77
CA ALA A 307 14.62 24.11 -33.26
C ALA A 307 14.27 23.55 -31.88
N PHE A 308 13.95 24.42 -30.92
CA PHE A 308 13.48 24.02 -29.59
C PHE A 308 11.95 24.00 -29.50
N ASP A 309 11.43 23.40 -28.43
CA ASP A 309 10.00 23.37 -28.08
C ASP A 309 9.36 24.76 -27.97
N ASN A 310 10.12 25.77 -27.55
CA ASN A 310 9.67 27.17 -27.47
C ASN A 310 9.84 27.98 -28.76
N GLY A 311 10.21 27.34 -29.88
CA GLY A 311 10.39 27.98 -31.19
C GLY A 311 11.69 28.77 -31.37
N GLN A 312 12.59 28.81 -30.38
CA GLN A 312 13.94 29.38 -30.54
C GLN A 312 14.84 28.42 -31.34
N THR A 313 15.80 28.96 -32.10
CA THR A 313 16.75 28.15 -32.88
C THR A 313 18.20 28.33 -32.45
N LEU A 314 19.01 27.28 -32.66
CA LEU A 314 20.43 27.27 -32.34
C LEU A 314 21.25 26.57 -33.43
N GLY A 315 22.08 27.36 -34.12
CA GLY A 315 23.05 26.84 -35.09
C GLY A 315 24.16 26.02 -34.43
N GLY A 316 24.36 24.79 -34.93
CA GLY A 316 25.47 23.89 -34.65
C GLY A 316 26.38 23.70 -35.87
N SER A 317 27.61 23.21 -35.66
CA SER A 317 28.60 23.05 -36.74
C SER A 317 28.71 21.61 -37.23
N ARG A 318 29.02 21.45 -38.53
CA ARG A 318 29.27 20.17 -39.21
C ARG A 318 30.08 19.14 -38.43
N ARG A 319 31.07 19.57 -37.64
CA ARG A 319 31.94 18.71 -36.82
C ARG A 319 31.19 17.98 -35.70
N TYR A 320 30.08 18.55 -35.22
CA TYR A 320 29.28 18.03 -34.11
C TYR A 320 28.01 17.29 -34.56
N ARG A 321 27.82 17.08 -35.87
CA ARG A 321 26.72 16.27 -36.42
C ARG A 321 26.51 14.90 -35.75
N PRO A 322 27.55 14.13 -35.38
CA PRO A 322 27.36 12.85 -34.69
C PRO A 322 26.58 12.95 -33.37
N ALA A 323 26.67 14.09 -32.66
CA ALA A 323 25.98 14.30 -31.38
C ALA A 323 24.46 14.52 -31.54
N VAL A 324 23.99 14.86 -32.75
CA VAL A 324 22.57 15.10 -33.06
C VAL A 324 22.00 14.08 -34.05
N ALA A 325 22.79 13.09 -34.47
CA ALA A 325 22.39 12.07 -35.44
C ALA A 325 21.21 11.20 -34.96
N THR A 326 21.06 11.03 -33.65
CA THR A 326 19.94 10.31 -33.01
C THR A 326 18.60 11.05 -33.10
N LEU A 327 18.61 12.38 -33.29
CA LEU A 327 17.39 13.18 -33.46
C LEU A 327 16.89 13.17 -34.90
N GLY A 328 17.80 13.03 -35.88
CA GLY A 328 17.49 13.05 -37.32
C GLY A 328 16.64 11.89 -37.83
N SER A 329 16.28 10.92 -36.98
CA SER A 329 15.33 9.84 -37.30
C SER A 329 13.87 10.18 -36.99
N ARG A 330 13.59 11.28 -36.29
CA ARG A 330 12.25 11.86 -36.20
C ARG A 330 12.02 12.81 -37.37
N SER A 331 11.56 12.22 -38.47
CA SER A 331 11.07 12.96 -39.64
C SER A 331 9.95 13.93 -39.25
N VAL A 332 9.95 15.09 -39.90
CA VAL A 332 8.85 16.08 -39.89
C VAL A 332 7.50 15.38 -40.08
N PRO A 333 6.44 15.73 -39.33
CA PRO A 333 5.09 15.29 -39.66
C PRO A 333 4.66 15.95 -40.99
N GLU A 334 4.66 15.15 -42.05
CA GLU A 334 4.14 15.49 -43.36
C GLU A 334 2.64 15.80 -43.26
N GLY A 335 2.25 17.08 -43.38
CA GLY A 335 0.92 17.49 -42.91
C GLY A 335 0.34 18.85 -43.30
N ILE A 336 0.95 19.62 -44.21
CA ILE A 336 0.22 20.67 -44.97
C ILE A 336 0.69 20.63 -46.43
N ALA A 337 -0.13 20.02 -47.28
CA ALA A 337 0.05 20.05 -48.72
C ALA A 337 -0.92 21.04 -49.37
N SER A 338 -0.41 21.78 -50.37
CA SER A 338 -1.16 22.51 -51.40
C SER A 338 -2.05 23.69 -50.96
N GLY A 339 -1.60 24.91 -51.29
CA GLY A 339 -2.35 26.15 -51.14
C GLY A 339 -1.77 27.27 -52.01
N ASP A 340 -2.17 27.27 -53.28
CA ASP A 340 -2.01 28.32 -54.30
C ASP A 340 -0.60 28.67 -54.84
N ARG A 341 -0.50 28.68 -56.18
CA ARG A 341 0.57 29.33 -56.94
C ARG A 341 0.01 30.63 -57.53
N PRO A 342 0.56 31.82 -57.24
CA PRO A 342 0.27 32.98 -58.05
C PRO A 342 1.02 32.86 -59.38
N THR A 343 0.27 32.67 -60.48
CA THR A 343 0.78 32.86 -61.84
C THR A 343 1.14 34.32 -62.06
N ILE A 344 2.44 34.63 -62.18
CA ILE A 344 2.88 35.93 -62.71
C ILE A 344 3.29 35.72 -64.17
N HIS A 345 2.44 36.21 -65.07
CA HIS A 345 2.75 36.31 -66.48
C HIS A 345 3.92 37.30 -66.67
N LYS A 346 4.91 36.88 -67.46
CA LYS A 346 5.83 37.84 -68.10
C LYS A 346 5.12 38.37 -69.35
N GLN A 347 4.92 39.69 -69.43
CA GLN A 347 4.75 40.39 -70.70
C GLN A 347 5.73 41.57 -70.76
N SER A 348 5.99 41.97 -72.01
CA SER A 348 6.95 42.97 -72.48
C SER A 348 6.72 44.38 -71.95
#